data_AF-L1I7H6-F1
#
_entry.id   AF-L1I7H6-F1
#
_cell.length_a   1.000
_cell.length_b   1.000
_cell.length_c   1.000
_cell.angle_alpha   90.00
_cell.angle_beta   90.00
_cell.angle_gamma   90.00
#
_symmetry.space_group_name_H-M   'P 1'
#
loop_
_entity.id
_entity.type
_entity.pdbx_description
1 polymer ?
#
loop_
_entity_poly.entity_id
_entity_poly.type
_entity_poly.pdbx_seq_one_letter_code
_entity_poly.pdbx_strand_id
1 'polypeptide(L)'
;MSPEQLLGTSGIGDVQSDVWAMGLIGYELLLGYVPFLLQDPQGSSRPAGDELGSLDKSVEEKKALIGRVKEETIPYFVSVPPRLQRVLRRATQKDSRRRHRDSAEFRQELSSAFTLAMGGSVEDTGQGAYALSVKDVAALFLQCGLRDAAAAVEANSVDGKTLLLLTDEDFCRRETDGGLGLTLLQAKRVRAEIKLLN
;
A
#
# COMPACT_ATOMS: atom_id res chain seq x y z
N MET A 1 10.51 -0.61 -16.23
CA MET A 1 10.66 -1.68 -17.25
C MET A 1 10.46 -3.03 -16.58
N SER A 2 9.85 -3.98 -17.28
CA SER A 2 9.73 -5.36 -16.81
C SER A 2 11.07 -6.12 -16.92
N PRO A 3 11.27 -7.22 -16.17
CA PRO A 3 12.49 -8.02 -16.25
C PRO A 3 12.83 -8.49 -17.67
N GLU A 4 11.84 -8.96 -18.43
CA GLU A 4 12.01 -9.44 -19.79
C GLU A 4 12.34 -8.34 -20.80
N GLN A 5 11.90 -7.09 -20.57
CA GLN A 5 12.29 -5.94 -21.38
C GLN A 5 13.75 -5.59 -21.15
N LEU A 6 14.19 -5.65 -19.88
CA LEU A 6 15.58 -5.41 -19.50
C LEU A 6 16.52 -6.46 -20.10
N LEU A 7 16.06 -7.72 -20.17
CA LEU A 7 16.81 -8.82 -20.78
C LEU A 7 16.76 -8.85 -22.31
N GLY A 8 15.96 -7.98 -22.94
CA GLY A 8 15.76 -7.99 -24.39
C GLY A 8 15.07 -9.26 -24.91
N THR A 9 14.43 -10.03 -24.03
CA THR A 9 13.73 -11.28 -24.38
C THR A 9 12.27 -11.04 -24.77
N SER A 10 11.80 -9.80 -24.67
CA SER A 10 10.42 -9.42 -25.01
C SER A 10 10.28 -9.17 -26.51
N GLY A 11 9.17 -9.63 -27.08
CA GLY A 11 8.71 -9.11 -28.36
C GLY A 11 8.35 -7.62 -28.25
N ILE A 12 8.33 -6.93 -29.38
CA ILE A 12 7.82 -5.56 -29.46
C ILE A 12 6.34 -5.57 -29.02
N GLY A 13 6.00 -4.86 -27.94
CA GLY A 13 4.63 -4.72 -27.45
C GLY A 13 4.10 -5.89 -26.60
N ASP A 14 4.93 -6.45 -25.70
CA ASP A 14 4.46 -7.49 -24.78
C ASP A 14 3.47 -6.91 -23.74
N VAL A 15 2.19 -7.25 -23.89
CA VAL A 15 1.09 -6.89 -22.98
C VAL A 15 1.43 -7.21 -21.52
N GLN A 16 2.21 -8.26 -21.27
CA GLN A 16 2.62 -8.64 -19.92
C GLN A 16 3.58 -7.65 -19.25
N SER A 17 4.35 -6.91 -20.05
CA SER A 17 5.23 -5.86 -19.55
C SER A 17 4.44 -4.64 -19.09
N ASP A 18 3.33 -4.32 -19.76
CA ASP A 18 2.42 -3.25 -19.35
C ASP A 18 1.71 -3.60 -18.05
N VAL A 19 1.29 -4.87 -17.89
CA VAL A 19 0.73 -5.38 -16.62
C VAL A 19 1.72 -5.24 -15.47
N TRP A 20 3.00 -5.55 -15.70
CA TRP A 20 4.05 -5.34 -14.71
C TRP A 20 4.19 -3.87 -14.32
N ALA A 21 4.26 -2.97 -15.31
CA ALA A 21 4.39 -1.53 -15.06
C ALA A 21 3.18 -0.99 -14.28
N MET A 22 1.96 -1.40 -14.64
CA MET A 22 0.77 -1.03 -13.89
C MET A 22 0.76 -1.58 -12.46
N GLY A 23 1.30 -2.78 -12.23
CA GLY A 23 1.50 -3.33 -10.89
C GLY A 23 2.44 -2.49 -10.03
N LEU A 24 3.54 -2.01 -10.60
CA LEU A 24 4.48 -1.09 -9.93
C LEU A 24 3.84 0.27 -9.62
N ILE A 25 3.12 0.86 -10.58
CA ILE A 25 2.41 2.13 -10.38
C ILE A 25 1.36 1.97 -9.28
N GLY A 26 0.57 0.89 -9.31
CA GLY A 26 -0.44 0.62 -8.28
C GLY A 26 0.19 0.45 -6.89
N TYR A 27 1.34 -0.21 -6.82
CA TYR A 27 2.11 -0.31 -5.58
C TYR A 27 2.57 1.07 -5.08
N GLU A 28 3.17 1.87 -5.95
CA GLU A 28 3.69 3.20 -5.60
C GLU A 28 2.58 4.14 -5.16
N LEU A 29 1.43 4.13 -5.83
CA LEU A 29 0.27 4.95 -5.44
C LEU A 29 -0.27 4.60 -4.04
N LEU A 30 -0.23 3.31 -3.67
CA LEU A 30 -0.74 2.86 -2.37
C LEU A 30 0.24 3.08 -1.21
N LEU A 31 1.55 3.05 -1.49
CA LEU A 31 2.58 3.02 -0.46
C LEU A 31 3.49 4.25 -0.46
N GLY A 32 3.47 5.04 -1.52
CA GLY A 32 4.27 6.27 -1.69
C GLY A 32 5.74 6.03 -2.05
N TYR A 33 6.12 4.82 -2.46
CA TYR A 33 7.48 4.52 -2.92
C TYR A 33 7.53 3.34 -3.90
N VAL A 34 8.62 3.27 -4.66
CA VAL A 34 8.83 2.24 -5.70
C VAL A 34 9.40 0.96 -5.08
N PRO A 35 8.88 -0.23 -5.43
CA PRO A 35 9.43 -1.49 -4.94
C PRO A 35 10.69 -1.88 -5.73
N PHE A 36 11.46 -2.83 -5.19
CA PHE A 36 12.69 -3.35 -5.80
C PHE A 36 13.80 -2.30 -5.89
N LEU A 37 14.26 -1.84 -4.73
CA LEU A 37 15.45 -1.00 -4.62
C LEU A 37 16.70 -1.87 -4.74
N LEU A 38 17.68 -1.41 -5.52
CA LEU A 38 19.04 -1.91 -5.46
C LEU A 38 19.73 -1.24 -4.28
N GLN A 39 20.32 -2.05 -3.41
CA GLN A 39 21.31 -1.57 -2.46
C GLN A 39 22.67 -1.52 -3.16
N ASP A 40 23.24 -0.33 -3.25
CA ASP A 40 24.62 -0.20 -3.67
C ASP A 40 25.57 -0.73 -2.56
N PRO A 41 26.84 -0.99 -2.89
CA PRO A 41 27.84 -1.43 -1.91
C PRO A 41 28.10 -0.42 -0.77
N GLN A 42 27.66 0.83 -0.92
CA GLN A 42 27.81 1.93 0.04
C GLN A 42 26.57 2.11 0.93
N GLY A 43 25.55 1.26 0.78
CA GLY A 43 24.31 1.28 1.54
C GLY A 43 23.23 2.25 1.02
N SER A 44 23.48 2.94 -0.10
CA SER A 44 22.45 3.78 -0.73
C SER A 44 21.44 2.92 -1.48
N SER A 45 20.15 3.23 -1.30
CA SER A 45 19.06 2.53 -1.96
C SER A 45 18.60 3.33 -3.17
N ARG A 46 18.65 2.73 -4.36
CA ARG A 46 18.22 3.35 -5.62
C ARG A 46 17.19 2.47 -6.32
N PRO A 47 16.25 3.04 -7.09
CA PRO A 47 15.34 2.24 -7.91
C PRO A 47 16.12 1.35 -8.86
N ALA A 48 15.78 0.06 -8.93
CA ALA A 48 16.46 -0.86 -9.85
C ALA A 48 16.39 -0.40 -11.31
N GLY A 49 15.32 0.32 -11.68
CA GLY A 49 15.13 0.86 -13.03
C GLY A 49 16.26 1.76 -13.52
N ASP A 50 16.84 2.60 -12.64
CA ASP A 50 17.88 3.55 -13.02
C ASP A 50 19.20 2.85 -13.37
N GLU A 51 19.56 1.81 -12.62
CA GLU A 51 20.81 1.08 -12.84
C GLU A 51 20.70 0.02 -13.95
N LEU A 52 19.51 -0.55 -14.15
CA LEU A 52 19.25 -1.50 -15.23
C LEU A 52 18.97 -0.84 -16.58
N GLY A 53 18.61 0.45 -16.60
CA GLY A 53 18.38 1.23 -17.82
C GLY A 53 19.65 1.64 -18.57
N SER A 54 20.84 1.47 -17.98
CA SER A 54 22.10 1.69 -18.68
C SER A 54 22.26 0.67 -19.82
N LEU A 55 22.18 1.17 -21.05
CA LEU A 55 22.23 0.39 -22.29
C LEU A 55 23.57 -0.33 -22.48
N ASP A 56 24.63 0.12 -21.83
CA ASP A 56 25.99 -0.41 -21.99
C ASP A 56 26.23 -1.73 -21.23
N LYS A 57 25.33 -2.11 -20.30
CA LYS A 57 25.47 -3.34 -19.52
C LYS A 57 25.14 -4.58 -20.36
N SER A 58 25.99 -5.58 -20.29
CA SER A 58 25.79 -6.89 -20.91
C SER A 58 24.54 -7.60 -20.37
N VAL A 59 24.00 -8.56 -21.14
CA VAL A 59 22.84 -9.36 -20.72
C VAL A 59 23.12 -10.12 -19.42
N GLU A 60 24.33 -10.65 -19.25
CA GLU A 60 24.78 -11.36 -18.05
C GLU A 60 24.82 -10.46 -16.82
N GLU A 61 25.26 -9.21 -16.96
CA GLU A 61 25.22 -8.22 -15.87
C GLU A 61 23.78 -7.86 -15.50
N LYS A 62 22.89 -7.68 -16.48
CA LYS A 62 21.47 -7.42 -16.25
C LYS A 62 20.79 -8.60 -15.55
N LYS A 63 21.10 -9.85 -15.94
CA LYS A 63 20.64 -11.06 -15.22
C LYS A 63 21.14 -11.08 -13.77
N ALA A 64 22.42 -10.76 -13.55
CA ALA A 64 22.98 -10.69 -12.20
C ALA A 64 22.27 -9.62 -11.35
N LEU A 65 21.99 -8.44 -11.92
CA LEU A 65 21.23 -7.37 -11.28
C LEU A 65 19.79 -7.80 -10.93
N ILE A 66 19.06 -8.44 -11.84
CA ILE A 66 17.72 -9.00 -11.57
C ILE A 66 17.77 -10.08 -10.47
N GLY A 67 18.85 -10.86 -10.41
CA GLY A 67 19.12 -11.83 -9.36
C GLY A 67 19.46 -11.19 -8.01
N ARG A 68 20.06 -9.98 -8.00
CA ARG A 68 20.39 -9.22 -6.79
C ARG A 68 19.20 -8.52 -6.15
N VAL A 69 18.07 -8.40 -6.87
CA VAL A 69 16.80 -7.99 -6.27
C VAL A 69 16.38 -9.09 -5.29
N LYS A 70 16.68 -8.88 -4.01
CA LYS A 70 16.44 -9.81 -2.88
C LYS A 70 15.01 -10.32 -2.82
N GLU A 71 14.06 -9.48 -3.22
CA GLU A 71 12.64 -9.80 -3.21
C GLU A 71 12.18 -10.30 -4.59
N GLU A 72 11.74 -11.55 -4.64
CA GLU A 72 11.11 -12.14 -5.85
C GLU A 72 9.77 -11.50 -6.19
N THR A 73 9.12 -10.91 -5.18
CA THR A 73 7.83 -10.23 -5.27
C THR A 73 7.84 -9.03 -4.35
N ILE A 74 6.99 -8.02 -4.62
CA ILE A 74 6.80 -6.89 -3.72
C ILE A 74 6.58 -7.35 -2.25
N PRO A 75 7.11 -6.61 -1.25
CA PRO A 75 6.99 -7.00 0.15
C PRO A 75 5.54 -7.05 0.64
N TYR A 76 5.32 -7.73 1.77
CA TYR A 76 4.01 -7.76 2.44
C TYR A 76 3.79 -6.47 3.25
N PHE A 77 2.56 -5.92 3.23
CA PHE A 77 2.24 -4.64 3.89
C PHE A 77 0.95 -4.75 4.66
N VAL A 78 1.04 -4.52 5.98
CA VAL A 78 -0.11 -4.62 6.89
C VAL A 78 -1.20 -3.59 6.57
N SER A 79 -0.84 -2.41 6.05
CA SER A 79 -1.78 -1.36 5.65
C SER A 79 -2.49 -1.62 4.32
N VAL A 80 -2.06 -2.62 3.54
CA VAL A 80 -2.69 -2.95 2.26
C VAL A 80 -3.58 -4.18 2.44
N PRO A 81 -4.87 -4.11 2.08
CA PRO A 81 -5.77 -5.24 2.18
C PRO A 81 -5.21 -6.51 1.51
N PRO A 82 -5.30 -7.70 2.13
CA PRO A 82 -4.64 -8.91 1.63
C PRO A 82 -5.06 -9.32 0.20
N ARG A 83 -6.28 -8.96 -0.24
CA ARG A 83 -6.70 -9.19 -1.63
C ARG A 83 -5.97 -8.26 -2.61
N LEU A 84 -5.91 -6.97 -2.31
CA LEU A 84 -5.25 -5.97 -3.15
C LEU A 84 -3.76 -6.28 -3.29
N GLN A 85 -3.13 -6.68 -2.18
CA GLN A 85 -1.75 -7.13 -2.18
C GLN A 85 -1.50 -8.35 -3.06
N ARG A 86 -2.41 -9.34 -3.07
CA ARG A 86 -2.29 -10.50 -3.95
C ARG A 86 -2.33 -10.11 -5.43
N VAL A 87 -3.23 -9.20 -5.81
CA VAL A 87 -3.34 -8.71 -7.18
C VAL A 87 -2.04 -8.01 -7.62
N LEU A 88 -1.52 -7.10 -6.79
CA LEU A 88 -0.26 -6.42 -7.10
C LEU A 88 0.92 -7.39 -7.18
N ARG A 89 1.02 -8.35 -6.24
CA ARG A 89 2.07 -9.39 -6.26
C ARG A 89 1.99 -10.27 -7.50
N ARG A 90 0.80 -10.56 -8.00
CA ARG A 90 0.60 -11.32 -9.24
C ARG A 90 1.03 -10.49 -10.46
N ALA A 91 0.68 -9.21 -10.50
CA ALA A 91 1.09 -8.31 -11.59
C ALA A 91 2.61 -8.12 -11.67
N THR A 92 3.31 -8.13 -10.53
CA THR A 92 4.77 -7.95 -10.45
C THR A 92 5.54 -9.27 -10.30
N GLN A 93 5.08 -10.37 -10.90
CA GLN A 93 5.84 -11.64 -10.92
C GLN A 93 7.01 -11.56 -11.92
N LYS A 94 8.20 -12.04 -11.55
CA LYS A 94 9.35 -12.05 -12.49
C LYS A 94 9.04 -12.86 -13.77
N ASP A 95 8.36 -14.00 -13.62
CA ASP A 95 7.84 -14.80 -14.74
C ASP A 95 6.55 -14.16 -15.30
N SER A 96 6.60 -13.68 -16.55
CA SER A 96 5.46 -13.04 -17.23
C SER A 96 4.26 -13.97 -17.38
N ARG A 97 4.46 -15.29 -17.47
CA ARG A 97 3.35 -16.27 -17.61
C ARG A 97 2.52 -16.42 -16.35
N ARG A 98 3.02 -15.96 -15.21
CA ARG A 98 2.33 -16.01 -13.91
C ARG A 98 1.54 -14.73 -13.61
N ARG A 99 1.66 -13.70 -14.44
CA ARG A 99 0.95 -12.44 -14.30
C ARG A 99 -0.49 -12.57 -14.82
N HIS A 100 -1.20 -11.45 -14.88
CA HIS A 100 -2.52 -11.37 -15.51
C HIS A 100 -2.32 -11.40 -17.02
N ARG A 101 -3.19 -12.10 -17.75
CA ARG A 101 -3.12 -12.25 -19.21
C ARG A 101 -3.05 -10.92 -19.95
N ASP A 102 -3.76 -9.92 -19.46
CA ASP A 102 -3.84 -8.59 -20.04
C ASP A 102 -4.25 -7.54 -19.01
N SER A 103 -4.30 -6.28 -19.46
CA SER A 103 -4.73 -5.14 -18.66
C SER A 103 -6.20 -5.21 -18.24
N ALA A 104 -7.06 -5.88 -19.02
CA ALA A 104 -8.47 -6.01 -18.71
C ALA A 104 -8.69 -6.98 -17.54
N GLU A 105 -8.02 -8.14 -17.53
CA GLU A 105 -8.02 -9.08 -16.41
C GLU A 105 -7.45 -8.40 -15.15
N PHE A 106 -6.31 -7.72 -15.27
CA PHE A 106 -5.71 -6.99 -14.16
C PHE A 106 -6.68 -5.96 -13.56
N ARG A 107 -7.30 -5.12 -14.40
CA ARG A 107 -8.28 -4.12 -13.94
C ARG A 107 -9.47 -4.77 -13.24
N GLN A 108 -10.00 -5.87 -13.78
CA GLN A 108 -11.14 -6.57 -13.19
C GLN A 108 -10.79 -7.13 -11.80
N GLU A 109 -9.64 -7.78 -11.67
CA GLU A 109 -9.19 -8.35 -10.40
C GLU A 109 -8.88 -7.26 -9.37
N LEU A 110 -8.23 -6.17 -9.81
CA LEU A 110 -7.91 -5.01 -8.97
C LEU A 110 -9.19 -4.33 -8.46
N SER A 111 -10.17 -4.08 -9.35
CA SER A 111 -11.45 -3.47 -8.98
C SER A 111 -12.21 -4.36 -8.00
N SER A 112 -12.26 -5.67 -8.27
CA SER A 112 -12.91 -6.64 -7.37
C SER A 112 -12.23 -6.70 -6.00
N ALA A 113 -10.90 -6.69 -5.97
CA ALA A 113 -10.13 -6.65 -4.73
C ALA A 113 -10.36 -5.35 -3.95
N PHE A 114 -10.47 -4.22 -4.66
CA PHE A 114 -10.77 -2.92 -4.06
C PHE A 114 -12.18 -2.86 -3.48
N THR A 115 -13.21 -3.23 -4.25
CA THR A 115 -14.60 -3.29 -3.77
C THR A 115 -14.77 -4.20 -2.55
N LEU A 116 -14.08 -5.35 -2.55
CA LEU A 116 -14.14 -6.27 -1.40
C LEU A 116 -13.33 -5.80 -0.21
N ALA A 117 -12.24 -5.08 -0.43
CA ALA A 117 -11.45 -4.48 0.64
C ALA A 117 -12.18 -3.31 1.31
N MET A 118 -12.94 -2.53 0.54
CA MET A 118 -13.75 -1.42 1.02
C MET A 118 -15.10 -1.88 1.61
N GLY A 119 -15.53 -3.12 1.33
CA GLY A 119 -16.71 -3.74 1.93
C GLY A 119 -18.03 -3.34 1.26
N GLY A 120 -18.69 -4.33 0.63
CA GLY A 120 -20.15 -4.49 0.57
C GLY A 120 -21.00 -3.33 0.04
N SER A 121 -21.57 -3.51 -1.16
CA SER A 121 -22.63 -2.70 -1.76
C SER A 121 -22.29 -1.22 -1.96
N VAL A 122 -21.93 -0.88 -3.20
CA VAL A 122 -22.11 0.48 -3.73
C VAL A 122 -23.62 0.71 -3.94
N GLU A 123 -24.38 0.68 -2.85
CA GLU A 123 -25.68 1.34 -2.77
C GLU A 123 -25.46 2.59 -1.91
N ASP A 124 -25.19 3.68 -2.63
CA ASP A 124 -25.60 5.04 -2.29
C ASP A 124 -25.68 5.40 -0.79
N THR A 125 -24.53 5.68 -0.19
CA THR A 125 -24.47 6.71 0.86
C THR A 125 -23.09 7.32 0.89
N GLY A 126 -22.98 8.59 0.45
CA GLY A 126 -21.79 9.42 0.59
C GLY A 126 -21.52 9.75 2.07
N GLN A 127 -21.16 8.72 2.84
CA GLN A 127 -20.97 8.74 4.27
C GLN A 127 -19.57 8.18 4.54
N GLY A 128 -18.54 9.00 4.29
CA GLY A 128 -17.13 8.70 4.62
C GLY A 128 -16.90 8.58 6.13
N ALA A 129 -15.69 8.87 6.61
CA ALA A 129 -15.31 8.78 8.03
C ALA A 129 -16.28 9.48 9.00
N TYR A 130 -17.11 10.41 8.52
CA TYR A 130 -18.23 11.03 9.26
C TYR A 130 -19.31 10.05 9.76
N ALA A 131 -19.44 8.85 9.19
CA ALA A 131 -20.46 7.87 9.59
C ALA A 131 -19.93 6.75 10.49
N LEU A 132 -18.64 6.76 10.83
CA LEU A 132 -18.09 5.78 11.76
C LEU A 132 -18.73 5.95 13.14
N SER A 133 -19.36 4.89 13.62
CA SER A 133 -19.87 4.85 15.00
C SER A 133 -18.70 4.82 15.99
N VAL A 134 -18.96 5.15 17.25
CA VAL A 134 -17.96 5.05 18.34
C VAL A 134 -17.28 3.69 18.36
N LYS A 135 -18.05 2.61 18.10
CA LYS A 135 -17.52 1.23 18.06
C LYS A 135 -16.57 1.00 16.89
N ASP A 136 -16.87 1.58 15.72
CA ASP A 136 -16.03 1.44 14.53
C ASP A 136 -14.71 2.18 14.72
N VAL A 137 -14.76 3.38 15.31
CA VAL A 137 -13.55 4.14 15.67
C VAL A 137 -12.72 3.36 16.69
N ALA A 138 -13.33 2.83 17.76
CA ALA A 138 -12.61 2.02 18.75
C ALA A 138 -11.96 0.78 18.12
N ALA A 139 -12.67 0.08 17.22
CA ALA A 139 -12.14 -1.06 16.49
C ALA A 139 -10.92 -0.68 15.62
N LEU A 140 -10.92 0.48 14.99
CA LEU A 140 -9.79 1.00 14.20
C LEU A 140 -8.54 1.22 15.08
N PHE A 141 -8.73 1.78 16.26
CA PHE A 141 -7.63 1.95 17.24
C PHE A 141 -7.10 0.60 17.75
N LEU A 142 -7.97 -0.38 17.98
CA LEU A 142 -7.56 -1.74 18.33
C LEU A 142 -6.73 -2.41 17.22
N GLN A 143 -7.12 -2.24 15.96
CA GLN A 143 -6.35 -2.73 14.81
C GLN A 143 -4.96 -2.09 14.71
N CYS A 144 -4.83 -0.83 15.13
CA CYS A 144 -3.55 -0.12 15.22
C CYS A 144 -2.71 -0.54 16.45
N GLY A 145 -3.22 -1.42 17.32
CA GLY A 145 -2.57 -1.84 18.56
C GLY A 145 -2.68 -0.82 19.70
N LEU A 146 -3.57 0.17 19.59
CA LEU A 146 -3.74 1.27 20.53
C LEU A 146 -4.90 0.98 21.50
N ARG A 147 -4.72 -0.01 22.39
CA ARG A 147 -5.80 -0.49 23.27
C ARG A 147 -6.33 0.57 24.22
N ASP A 148 -5.43 1.31 24.88
CA ASP A 148 -5.83 2.33 25.86
C ASP A 148 -6.61 3.47 25.18
N ALA A 149 -6.15 3.88 24.00
CA ALA A 149 -6.85 4.89 23.22
C ALA A 149 -8.19 4.40 22.65
N ALA A 150 -8.35 3.11 22.34
CA ALA A 150 -9.65 2.54 21.99
C ALA A 150 -10.64 2.61 23.16
N ALA A 151 -10.18 2.29 24.38
CA ALA A 151 -10.99 2.44 25.58
C ALA A 151 -11.36 3.91 25.83
N ALA A 152 -10.42 4.84 25.64
CA ALA A 152 -10.67 6.27 25.73
C ALA A 152 -11.67 6.78 24.67
N VAL A 153 -11.63 6.25 23.44
CA VAL A 153 -12.62 6.55 22.39
C VAL A 153 -14.02 6.16 22.85
N GLU A 154 -14.20 4.96 23.41
CA GLU A 154 -15.50 4.52 23.93
C GLU A 154 -15.94 5.34 25.14
N ALA A 155 -15.04 5.58 26.10
CA ALA A 155 -15.34 6.34 27.31
C ALA A 155 -15.75 7.78 27.01
N ASN A 156 -15.10 8.42 26.02
CA ASN A 156 -15.39 9.79 25.61
C ASN A 156 -16.42 9.87 24.46
N SER A 157 -16.99 8.73 24.04
CA SER A 157 -17.98 8.66 22.94
C SER A 157 -17.51 9.35 21.64
N VAL A 158 -16.25 9.15 21.27
CA VAL A 158 -15.64 9.76 20.08
C VAL A 158 -16.12 9.01 18.83
N ASP A 159 -17.06 9.61 18.10
CA ASP A 159 -17.48 9.13 16.78
C ASP A 159 -16.55 9.66 15.66
N GLY A 160 -16.76 9.19 14.44
CA GLY A 160 -15.91 9.57 13.31
C GLY A 160 -15.92 11.07 13.00
N LYS A 161 -17.06 11.76 13.22
CA LYS A 161 -17.15 13.21 13.07
C LYS A 161 -16.30 13.94 14.11
N THR A 162 -16.39 13.51 15.37
CA THR A 162 -15.61 14.08 16.48
C THR A 162 -14.12 13.85 16.25
N LEU A 163 -13.75 12.65 15.84
CA LEU A 163 -12.37 12.26 15.56
C LEU A 163 -11.69 13.15 14.50
N LEU A 164 -12.43 13.56 13.46
CA LEU A 164 -11.93 14.47 12.42
C LEU A 164 -11.71 15.91 12.91
N LEU A 165 -12.40 16.31 13.98
CA LEU A 165 -12.30 17.65 14.58
C LEU A 165 -11.19 17.75 15.63
N LEU A 166 -10.69 16.62 16.15
CA LEU A 166 -9.62 16.60 17.14
C LEU A 166 -8.30 17.13 16.57
N THR A 167 -7.64 18.01 17.30
CA THR A 167 -6.29 18.49 16.97
C THR A 167 -5.23 17.50 17.43
N ASP A 168 -3.99 17.65 16.96
CA ASP A 168 -2.87 16.83 17.44
C ASP A 168 -2.66 16.97 18.95
N GLU A 169 -2.97 18.14 19.53
CA GLU A 169 -2.95 18.36 20.98
C GLU A 169 -4.01 17.53 21.70
N ASP A 170 -5.23 17.42 21.15
CA ASP A 170 -6.31 16.64 21.77
C ASP A 170 -6.00 15.14 21.73
N PHE A 171 -5.38 14.66 20.65
CA PHE A 171 -4.87 13.28 20.60
C PHE A 171 -3.80 13.01 21.66
N CYS A 172 -2.92 13.99 21.93
CA CYS A 172 -1.80 13.83 22.84
C CYS A 172 -2.13 14.12 24.32
N ARG A 173 -3.25 14.78 24.62
CA ARG A 173 -3.69 15.02 26.01
C ARG A 173 -3.86 13.70 26.75
N ARG A 174 -3.56 13.70 28.04
CA ARG A 174 -3.73 12.52 28.89
C ARG A 174 -5.20 12.14 28.98
N GLU A 175 -5.46 10.85 29.16
CA GLU A 175 -6.80 10.30 29.30
C GLU A 175 -7.59 10.95 30.45
N THR A 176 -6.90 11.30 31.54
CA THR A 176 -7.48 12.00 32.70
C THR A 176 -8.02 13.39 32.36
N ASP A 177 -7.55 14.00 31.28
CA ASP A 177 -7.92 15.34 30.83
C ASP A 177 -8.87 15.30 29.61
N GLY A 178 -9.44 14.12 29.32
CA GLY A 178 -10.33 13.89 28.17
C GLY A 178 -9.62 13.71 26.83
N GLY A 179 -8.30 13.49 26.83
CA GLY A 179 -7.53 13.17 25.62
C GLY A 179 -7.43 11.67 25.34
N LEU A 180 -6.78 11.31 24.23
CA LEU A 180 -6.61 9.91 23.82
C LEU A 180 -5.26 9.30 24.26
N GLY A 181 -4.41 10.06 24.94
CA GLY A 181 -3.14 9.59 25.49
C GLY A 181 -2.13 9.13 24.43
N LEU A 182 -2.28 9.58 23.17
CA LEU A 182 -1.41 9.15 22.09
C LEU A 182 -0.09 9.92 22.08
N THR A 183 0.97 9.27 21.59
CA THR A 183 2.14 10.01 21.11
C THR A 183 1.83 10.72 19.79
N LEU A 184 2.56 11.80 19.48
CA LEU A 184 2.42 12.53 18.21
C LEU A 184 2.56 11.61 16.98
N LEU A 185 3.44 10.60 17.05
CA LEU A 185 3.63 9.64 15.95
C LEU A 185 2.40 8.73 15.77
N GLN A 186 1.80 8.27 16.87
CA GLN A 186 0.57 7.48 16.84
C GLN A 186 -0.61 8.32 16.32
N ALA A 187 -0.74 9.57 16.77
CA ALA A 187 -1.77 10.50 16.28
C ALA A 187 -1.67 10.72 14.76
N LYS A 188 -0.45 10.95 14.25
CA LYS A 188 -0.21 11.08 12.81
C LYS A 188 -0.55 9.82 12.03
N ARG A 189 -0.22 8.64 12.57
CA ARG A 189 -0.57 7.35 11.97
C ARG A 189 -2.08 7.15 11.89
N VAL A 190 -2.79 7.40 12.99
CA VAL A 190 -4.27 7.31 13.04
C VAL A 190 -4.91 8.28 12.04
N ARG A 191 -4.44 9.53 11.95
CA ARG A 191 -4.89 10.48 10.93
C ARG A 191 -4.67 9.99 9.50
N ALA A 192 -3.54 9.34 9.22
CA ALA A 192 -3.28 8.78 7.90
C ALA A 192 -4.30 7.66 7.58
N GLU A 193 -4.58 6.76 8.51
CA GLU A 193 -5.60 5.71 8.36
C GLU A 193 -7.01 6.30 8.15
N ILE A 194 -7.39 7.32 8.94
CA ILE A 194 -8.69 7.99 8.78
C ILE A 194 -8.80 8.67 7.40
N LYS A 195 -7.72 9.26 6.91
CA LYS A 195 -7.68 9.86 5.56
C LYS A 195 -7.80 8.82 4.45
N LEU A 196 -7.41 7.58 4.68
CA LEU A 196 -7.60 6.48 3.73
C LEU A 196 -9.06 6.00 3.69
N LEU A 197 -9.86 6.32 4.72
CA LEU A 197 -11.28 5.99 4.80
C LEU A 197 -12.21 7.07 4.19
N ASN A 198 -11.67 8.22 3.78
CA ASN A 198 -12.38 9.32 3.11
C ASN A 198 -11.97 9.43 1.65
#